data_AF-A0A438JK76-F1
#
_entry.id   AF-A0A438JK76-F1
#
_cell.length_a   1.000
_cell.length_b   1.000
_cell.length_c   1.000
_cell.angle_alpha   90.00
_cell.angle_beta   90.00
_cell.angle_gamma   90.00
#
_symmetry.space_group_name_H-M   'P 1'
#
loop_
_entity.id
_entity.type
_entity.pdbx_description
1 polymer ?
#
loop_
_entity_poly.entity_id
_entity_poly.type
_entity_poly.pdbx_seq_one_letter_code
_entity_poly.pdbx_strand_id
1 'polypeptide(L)'
;MAGKFLLLFPLLYIFLPAVYMKMLIASTGNSGVVFAVKLYPAGATTNSQDGVTDLFGKCLPVLEEMVEQNMPLLVTPPVPK
;
A
#
# COMPACT_ATOMS: atom_id res chain seq x y z
N MET A 1 30.39 18.12 20.38
CA MET A 1 29.02 17.91 19.86
C MET A 1 29.10 16.95 18.69
N ALA A 2 28.67 15.69 18.87
CA ALA A 2 28.63 14.73 17.78
C ALA A 2 27.43 15.06 16.88
N GLY A 3 27.70 15.48 15.65
CA GLY A 3 26.67 15.72 14.64
C GLY A 3 25.94 14.43 14.34
N LYS A 4 24.65 14.37 14.66
CA LYS A 4 23.78 13.24 14.33
C LYS A 4 23.51 13.33 12.82
N PHE A 5 24.25 12.58 12.02
CA PHE A 5 23.91 12.37 10.62
C PHE A 5 22.54 11.70 10.57
N LEU A 6 21.51 12.42 10.07
CA LEU A 6 20.24 11.79 9.72
C LEU A 6 20.45 10.99 8.44
N LEU A 7 20.53 9.67 8.56
CA LEU A 7 20.39 8.78 7.43
C LEU A 7 18.90 8.72 7.06
N LEU A 8 18.58 9.13 5.83
CA LEU A 8 17.25 8.96 5.24
C LEU A 8 17.16 7.53 4.69
N PHE A 9 16.32 6.69 5.31
CA PHE A 9 15.97 5.38 4.78
C PHE A 9 14.72 5.51 3.90
N PRO A 10 14.77 5.18 2.60
CA PRO A 10 13.59 5.19 1.76
C PRO A 10 12.62 4.09 2.21
N LEU A 11 11.37 4.45 2.48
CA LEU A 11 10.30 3.51 2.78
C LEU A 11 9.55 3.17 1.50
N LEU A 12 9.44 1.88 1.18
CA LEU A 12 8.70 1.42 0.00
C LEU A 12 7.25 1.11 0.36
N TYR A 13 6.34 1.51 -0.53
CA TYR A 13 4.93 1.15 -0.48
C TYR A 13 4.49 0.56 -1.82
N ILE A 14 3.46 -0.28 -1.79
CA ILE A 14 2.91 -0.93 -2.97
C ILE A 14 1.56 -0.29 -3.36
N PHE A 15 1.27 -0.17 -4.66
CA PHE A 15 -0.01 0.33 -5.21
C PHE A 15 -1.03 -0.80 -5.37
N LEU A 16 -2.28 -0.60 -4.96
CA LEU A 16 -3.38 -1.55 -5.15
C LEU A 16 -4.17 -1.17 -6.43
N PRO A 17 -4.21 -2.03 -7.49
CA PRO A 17 -4.95 -3.31 -7.43
C PRO A 17 -4.29 -4.52 -8.13
N ALA A 18 -4.97 -5.68 -8.04
CA ALA A 18 -4.89 -6.88 -8.90
C ALA A 18 -4.35 -8.19 -8.26
N VAL A 19 -4.76 -9.30 -8.90
CA VAL A 19 -4.79 -10.72 -8.52
C VAL A 19 -3.55 -11.27 -7.80
N TYR A 20 -2.37 -10.69 -8.06
CA TYR A 20 -1.10 -11.14 -7.48
C TYR A 20 -0.73 -10.45 -6.16
N MET A 21 -1.50 -9.44 -5.71
CA MET A 21 -1.19 -8.66 -4.51
C MET A 21 -1.09 -9.52 -3.27
N LYS A 22 -1.99 -10.50 -3.10
CA LYS A 22 -1.97 -11.38 -1.92
C LYS A 22 -0.63 -12.10 -1.79
N MET A 23 -0.16 -12.71 -2.88
CA MET A 23 1.14 -13.41 -2.89
C MET A 23 2.31 -12.45 -2.65
N LEU A 24 2.22 -11.22 -3.17
CA LEU A 24 3.23 -10.21 -2.94
C LEU A 24 3.27 -9.75 -1.48
N ILE A 25 2.13 -9.53 -0.84
CA ILE A 25 2.04 -9.14 0.57
C ILE A 25 2.54 -10.28 1.47
N ALA A 26 2.12 -11.52 1.19
CA ALA A 26 2.61 -12.69 1.91
C ALA A 26 4.15 -12.84 1.83
N SER A 27 4.75 -12.56 0.67
CA SER A 27 6.21 -12.67 0.49
C SER A 27 7.00 -11.47 1.02
N THR A 28 6.37 -10.30 1.13
CA THR A 28 7.07 -9.05 1.53
C THR A 28 6.84 -8.63 2.97
N GLY A 29 5.83 -9.17 3.66
CA GLY A 29 5.49 -8.82 5.05
C GLY A 29 6.67 -8.85 6.01
N ASN A 30 7.60 -9.80 5.83
CA ASN A 30 8.78 -9.96 6.68
C ASN A 30 10.09 -9.45 6.03
N SER A 31 10.02 -8.78 4.88
CA SER A 31 11.22 -8.35 4.15
C SER A 31 11.98 -7.19 4.82
N GLY A 32 11.29 -6.39 5.65
CA GLY A 32 11.82 -5.12 6.19
C GLY A 32 12.05 -4.03 5.14
N VAL A 33 11.60 -4.25 3.89
CA VAL A 33 11.74 -3.31 2.76
C VAL A 33 10.40 -2.64 2.44
N VAL A 34 9.32 -3.41 2.44
CA VAL A 34 7.95 -2.92 2.25
C VAL A 34 7.31 -2.68 3.60
N PHE A 35 6.78 -1.47 3.81
CA PHE A 35 6.26 -1.05 5.10
C PHE A 35 4.75 -0.80 5.11
N ALA A 36 4.15 -0.60 3.94
CA ALA A 36 2.72 -0.33 3.83
C ALA A 36 2.22 -0.55 2.40
N VAL A 37 0.90 -0.62 2.25
CA VAL A 37 0.22 -0.55 0.95
C VAL A 37 -0.51 0.78 0.84
N LYS A 38 -0.40 1.44 -0.31
CA LYS A 38 -1.07 2.71 -0.60
C LYS A 38 -2.28 2.46 -1.51
N LEU A 39 -3.46 2.83 -1.02
CA LEU A 39 -4.71 2.78 -1.75
C LEU A 39 -4.96 4.10 -2.47
N TYR A 40 -5.23 3.99 -3.78
CA TYR A 40 -5.73 5.08 -4.61
C TYR A 40 -7.05 4.65 -5.24
N PRO A 41 -8.16 5.35 -4.96
CA PRO A 41 -9.39 5.16 -5.72
C PRO A 41 -9.17 5.51 -7.19
N ALA A 42 -9.90 4.85 -8.09
CA ALA A 42 -9.79 5.13 -9.52
C ALA A 42 -10.09 6.61 -9.84
N GLY A 43 -9.18 7.26 -10.56
CA GLY A 43 -9.29 8.67 -10.96
C GLY A 43 -9.08 9.69 -9.84
N ALA A 44 -8.68 9.27 -8.63
CA ALA A 44 -8.56 10.19 -7.50
C ALA A 44 -7.40 11.18 -7.57
N THR A 45 -6.36 10.86 -8.34
CA THR A 45 -5.14 11.66 -8.50
C THR A 45 -4.38 11.27 -9.77
N THR A 46 -3.25 11.91 -10.05
CA THR A 46 -2.34 11.54 -11.14
C THR A 46 -1.95 10.05 -11.06
N ASN A 47 -1.97 9.35 -12.19
CA ASN A 47 -1.66 7.91 -12.32
C ASN A 47 -2.58 6.95 -11.57
N SER A 48 -3.80 7.37 -11.20
CA SER A 48 -4.79 6.50 -10.54
C SER A 48 -5.87 5.95 -11.48
N GLN A 49 -5.65 5.95 -12.80
CA GLN A 49 -6.65 5.50 -13.78
C GLN A 49 -7.06 4.04 -13.52
N ASP A 50 -6.08 3.20 -13.20
CA ASP A 50 -6.24 1.80 -12.82
C ASP A 50 -6.38 1.62 -11.30
N GLY A 51 -6.85 2.64 -10.58
CA GLY A 51 -7.03 2.58 -9.13
C GLY A 51 -8.16 1.63 -8.68
N VAL A 52 -8.34 1.54 -7.37
CA VAL A 52 -9.38 0.69 -6.76
C VAL A 52 -10.78 1.20 -7.13
N THR A 53 -11.60 0.32 -7.70
CA THR A 53 -13.01 0.57 -8.04
C THR A 53 -13.97 -0.12 -7.10
N ASP A 54 -13.54 -1.20 -6.44
CA ASP A 54 -14.33 -2.01 -5.53
C ASP A 54 -13.44 -2.60 -4.44
N LEU A 55 -13.49 -1.99 -3.25
CA LEU A 55 -12.64 -2.36 -2.11
C LEU A 55 -13.05 -3.70 -1.48
N PHE A 56 -14.34 -3.96 -1.37
CA PHE A 56 -14.85 -5.12 -0.63
C PHE A 56 -15.09 -6.34 -1.52
N GLY A 57 -15.34 -6.17 -2.81
CA GLY A 57 -15.45 -7.30 -3.73
C GLY A 57 -14.10 -7.75 -4.28
N LYS A 58 -13.29 -6.82 -4.83
CA LYS A 58 -12.03 -7.19 -5.51
C LYS A 58 -10.80 -7.20 -4.62
N CYS A 59 -10.76 -6.37 -3.58
CA CYS A 59 -9.56 -6.22 -2.74
C CYS A 59 -9.61 -7.00 -1.43
N LEU A 60 -10.74 -7.58 -1.05
CA LEU A 60 -10.89 -8.28 0.24
C LEU A 60 -9.82 -9.35 0.50
N PRO A 61 -9.46 -10.24 -0.45
CA PRO A 61 -8.40 -11.24 -0.20
C PRO A 61 -7.03 -10.64 0.08
N VAL A 62 -6.77 -9.43 -0.43
CA VAL A 62 -5.53 -8.68 -0.20
C VAL A 62 -5.56 -8.02 1.18
N LEU A 63 -6.71 -7.44 1.55
CA LEU A 63 -6.90 -6.83 2.87
C LEU A 63 -6.77 -7.85 4.00
N GLU A 64 -7.31 -9.06 3.81
CA GLU A 64 -7.13 -10.17 4.76
C GLU A 64 -5.66 -10.52 4.94
N GLU A 65 -4.90 -10.66 3.85
CA GLU A 65 -3.46 -10.94 3.95
C GLU A 65 -2.69 -9.79 4.61
N MET A 66 -3.07 -8.53 4.37
CA MET A 66 -2.48 -7.40 5.08
C MET A 66 -2.69 -7.49 6.58
N VAL A 67 -3.84 -7.98 7.04
CA VAL A 67 -4.11 -8.19 8.47
C VAL A 67 -3.16 -9.25 9.03
N GLU A 68 -3.03 -10.40 8.35
CA GLU A 68 -2.10 -11.48 8.77
C GLU A 68 -0.65 -10.98 8.88
N GLN A 69 -0.22 -10.13 7.94
CA GLN A 69 1.14 -9.57 7.92
C GLN A 69 1.30 -8.31 8.79
N ASN A 70 0.27 -7.87 9.52
CA ASN A 70 0.24 -6.59 10.24
C ASN A 70 0.67 -5.38 9.37
N MET A 71 0.30 -5.41 8.08
CA MET A 71 0.72 -4.44 7.07
C MET A 71 -0.23 -3.22 7.05
N PRO A 72 0.26 -2.00 7.33
CA PRO A 72 -0.55 -0.78 7.26
C PRO A 72 -1.16 -0.50 5.88
N LEU A 73 -2.41 -0.04 5.87
CA LEU A 73 -3.08 0.51 4.70
C LEU A 73 -3.09 2.03 4.75
N LEU A 74 -2.44 2.67 3.79
CA LEU A 74 -2.44 4.12 3.63
C LEU A 74 -3.55 4.52 2.65
N VAL A 75 -4.52 5.30 3.12
CA VAL A 75 -5.65 5.72 2.30
C VAL A 75 -5.38 7.09 1.69
N THR A 76 -5.70 7.26 0.41
CA THR A 76 -5.71 8.57 -0.24
C THR A 76 -7.08 9.21 -0.02
N PRO A 77 -7.17 10.48 0.41
CA PRO A 77 -8.44 11.15 0.61
C PRO A 77 -9.26 11.15 -0.70
N PRO A 78 -10.60 11.10 -0.59
CA PRO A 78 -11.45 11.15 -1.76
C PRO A 78 -11.30 12.49 -2.49
N VAL A 79 -11.54 12.48 -3.80
CA VAL A 79 -11.63 13.72 -4.58
C VAL A 79 -12.83 14.52 -4.05
N PRO A 80 -12.67 15.82 -3.78
CA PRO A 80 -13.82 16.69 -3.53
C PRO A 80 -14.81 16.55 -4.70
N LYS A 81 -16.09 16.30 -4.39
CA LYS A 81 -17.15 16.37 -5.39
C LYS A 81 -17.45 17.82 -5.75
#